data_AF-B8CKX3-F1
#
_entry.id   AF-B8CKX3-F1
#
_cell.length_a   1.000
_cell.length_b   1.000
_cell.length_c   1.000
_cell.angle_alpha   90.00
_cell.angle_beta   90.00
_cell.angle_gamma   90.00
#
_symmetry.space_group_name_H-M   'P 1'
#
loop_
_entity.id
_entity.type
_entity.pdbx_description
1 polymer ?
#
loop_
_entity_poly.entity_id
_entity_poly.type
_entity_poly.pdbx_seq_one_letter_code
_entity_poly.pdbx_strand_id
1 'polypeptide(L)'
;MNTPLIPVIEVIEQLAAVDSAMTELLDNLEKIQFEDDESDTLVLKLQDVISARQILIGQLVTDSQFEDRIYLQQQADKTTEFEHRAKKVLADREALLRGMRKGKRQTNLYKTIDSNR
;
A
#
# COMPACT_ATOMS: atom_id res chain seq x y z
N MET A 1 -8.71 -18.52 -17.85
CA MET A 1 -7.49 -19.16 -17.29
C MET A 1 -7.94 -19.88 -16.03
N ASN A 2 -7.76 -21.20 -15.95
CA ASN A 2 -8.06 -21.97 -14.74
C ASN A 2 -6.89 -21.77 -13.76
N THR A 3 -7.04 -20.84 -12.83
CA THR A 3 -6.15 -20.78 -11.67
C THR A 3 -6.34 -22.07 -10.87
N PRO A 4 -5.28 -22.81 -10.51
CA PRO A 4 -5.43 -24.03 -9.71
C PRO A 4 -6.14 -23.68 -8.40
N LEU A 5 -7.23 -24.40 -8.10
CA LEU A 5 -7.95 -24.34 -6.84
C LEU A 5 -7.08 -25.01 -5.77
N ILE A 6 -6.33 -24.20 -5.02
CA ILE A 6 -5.70 -24.63 -3.78
C ILE A 6 -6.78 -24.81 -2.70
N PRO A 7 -6.58 -25.70 -1.71
CA PRO A 7 -7.53 -25.91 -0.64
C PRO A 7 -7.87 -24.60 0.10
N VAL A 8 -9.14 -24.42 0.48
CA VAL A 8 -9.62 -23.21 1.19
C VAL A 8 -8.79 -22.90 2.44
N ILE A 9 -8.38 -23.93 3.19
CA ILE A 9 -7.53 -23.76 4.38
C ILE A 9 -6.20 -23.11 4.01
N GLU A 10 -5.59 -23.54 2.89
CA GLU A 10 -4.34 -22.98 2.40
C GLU A 10 -4.53 -21.53 1.94
N VAL A 11 -5.66 -21.21 1.31
CA VAL A 11 -6.01 -19.83 0.93
C VAL A 11 -6.12 -18.93 2.17
N ILE A 12 -6.74 -19.41 3.24
CA ILE A 12 -6.89 -18.68 4.51
C ILE A 12 -5.54 -18.42 5.17
N GLU A 13 -4.65 -19.42 5.20
CA GLU A 13 -3.30 -19.28 5.75
C GLU A 13 -2.46 -18.29 4.93
N GLN A 14 -2.50 -18.39 3.60
CA GLN A 14 -1.82 -17.45 2.72
C GLN A 14 -2.37 -16.03 2.86
N LEU A 15 -3.69 -15.85 3.02
CA LEU A 15 -4.31 -14.56 3.30
C LEU A 15 -3.78 -13.95 4.59
N ALA A 16 -3.68 -14.73 5.66
CA ALA A 16 -3.13 -14.25 6.93
C ALA A 16 -1.67 -13.78 6.79
N ALA A 17 -0.85 -14.51 6.04
CA ALA A 17 0.53 -14.13 5.77
C ALA A 17 0.62 -12.83 4.95
N VAL A 18 -0.19 -12.71 3.90
CA VAL A 18 -0.26 -11.52 3.05
C VAL A 18 -0.79 -10.30 3.81
N ASP A 19 -1.80 -10.47 4.67
CA ASP A 19 -2.32 -9.41 5.55
C ASP A 19 -1.22 -8.91 6.50
N SER A 20 -0.42 -9.83 7.07
CA SER A 20 0.70 -9.48 7.95
C SER A 20 1.79 -8.71 7.20
N ALA A 21 2.16 -9.17 6.00
CA ALA A 21 3.15 -8.50 5.17
C ALA A 21 2.67 -7.09 4.74
N MET A 22 1.39 -6.95 4.41
CA MET A 22 0.81 -5.63 4.08
C MET A 22 0.82 -4.68 5.26
N THR A 23 0.53 -5.18 6.46
CA THR A 23 0.60 -4.41 7.70
C THR A 23 2.02 -3.89 7.94
N GLU A 24 3.02 -4.76 7.82
CA GLU A 24 4.43 -4.41 8.00
C GLU A 24 4.91 -3.37 6.97
N LEU A 25 4.56 -3.57 5.70
CA LEU A 25 4.92 -2.64 4.63
C LEU A 25 4.28 -1.26 4.83
N LEU A 26 3.01 -1.21 5.21
CA LEU A 26 2.34 0.06 5.52
C LEU A 26 2.93 0.73 6.76
N ASP A 27 3.25 -0.03 7.82
CA ASP A 27 3.93 0.49 9.00
C ASP A 27 5.27 1.15 8.65
N ASN A 28 6.03 0.54 7.74
CA ASN A 28 7.30 1.07 7.27
C ASN A 28 7.10 2.32 6.41
N LEU A 29 6.15 2.29 5.46
CA LEU A 29 5.84 3.43 4.59
C LEU A 29 5.31 4.66 5.33
N GLU A 30 4.59 4.44 6.43
CA GLU A 30 4.09 5.50 7.32
C GLU A 30 5.22 6.14 8.16
N LYS A 31 6.35 5.44 8.37
CA LYS A 31 7.48 5.91 9.19
C LYS A 31 8.67 6.41 8.37
N ILE A 32 8.87 5.91 7.15
CA ILE A 32 10.07 6.17 6.36
C ILE A 32 10.13 7.63 5.91
N GLN A 33 11.32 8.23 6.04
CA GLN A 33 11.55 9.60 5.60
C GLN A 33 11.46 9.73 4.07
N PHE A 34 11.22 10.95 3.59
CA PHE A 34 10.92 11.21 2.18
C PHE A 34 12.08 11.01 1.21
N GLU A 35 13.31 11.16 1.72
CA GLU A 35 14.53 11.17 0.90
C GLU A 35 15.20 9.79 0.85
N ASP A 36 14.52 8.76 1.37
CA ASP A 36 15.03 7.40 1.39
C ASP A 36 14.61 6.65 0.13
N ASP A 37 15.60 6.22 -0.67
CA ASP A 37 15.43 5.42 -1.88
C ASP A 37 14.72 4.08 -1.58
N GLU A 38 14.73 3.62 -0.32
CA GLU A 38 13.98 2.43 0.11
C GLU A 38 12.44 2.61 -0.03
N SER A 39 11.94 3.86 -0.04
CA SER A 39 10.50 4.14 -0.19
C SER A 39 9.93 3.57 -1.49
N ASP A 40 10.62 3.71 -2.62
CA ASP A 40 10.13 3.20 -3.92
C ASP A 40 10.07 1.67 -3.91
N THR A 41 11.07 1.03 -3.29
CA THR A 41 11.11 -0.42 -3.12
C THR A 41 9.95 -0.92 -2.25
N LEU A 42 9.62 -0.22 -1.17
CA LEU A 42 8.50 -0.56 -0.30
C LEU A 42 7.14 -0.41 -1.01
N VAL A 43 6.99 0.61 -1.86
CA VAL A 43 5.77 0.80 -2.67
C VAL A 43 5.60 -0.34 -3.69
N LEU A 44 6.68 -0.76 -4.37
CA LEU A 44 6.63 -1.90 -5.29
C LEU A 44 6.24 -3.18 -4.56
N LYS A 45 6.86 -3.47 -3.41
CA LYS A 45 6.50 -4.62 -2.57
C LYS A 45 5.03 -4.56 -2.12
N LEU A 46 4.53 -3.38 -1.75
CA LEU A 46 3.14 -3.20 -1.37
C LEU A 46 2.19 -3.54 -2.53
N GLN A 47 2.53 -3.14 -3.76
CA GLN A 47 1.75 -3.49 -4.95
C GLN A 47 1.71 -5.01 -5.20
N ASP A 48 2.83 -5.70 -5.02
CA ASP A 48 2.90 -7.16 -5.17
C ASP A 48 2.02 -7.86 -4.12
N VAL A 49 2.10 -7.42 -2.86
CA VAL A 49 1.30 -7.97 -1.75
C VAL A 49 -0.20 -7.70 -1.95
N ILE A 50 -0.58 -6.51 -2.42
CA ILE A 50 -1.98 -6.21 -2.77
C ILE A 50 -2.48 -7.13 -3.88
N SER A 51 -1.67 -7.35 -4.91
CA SER A 51 -2.02 -8.21 -6.05
C SER A 51 -2.22 -9.66 -5.59
N ALA A 52 -1.33 -10.17 -4.75
CA ALA A 52 -1.46 -11.50 -4.14
C ALA A 52 -2.75 -11.61 -3.32
N ARG A 53 -3.07 -10.60 -2.50
CA ARG A 53 -4.29 -10.59 -1.70
C ARG A 53 -5.55 -10.61 -2.55
N GLN A 54 -5.57 -9.82 -3.63
CA GLN A 54 -6.70 -9.77 -4.56
C GLN A 54 -6.96 -11.13 -5.20
N ILE A 55 -5.91 -11.86 -5.57
CA ILE A 55 -6.03 -13.22 -6.12
C ILE A 55 -6.64 -14.17 -5.08
N LEU A 56 -6.14 -14.15 -3.84
CA LEU A 56 -6.62 -15.04 -2.78
C LEU A 56 -8.07 -14.75 -2.37
N ILE A 57 -8.45 -13.47 -2.23
CA ILE A 57 -9.85 -13.09 -2.01
C ILE A 57 -10.71 -13.53 -3.20
N GLY A 58 -10.22 -13.33 -4.42
CA GLY A 58 -10.88 -13.78 -5.64
C GLY A 58 -11.20 -15.28 -5.62
N GLN A 59 -10.26 -16.11 -5.15
CA GLN A 59 -10.48 -17.54 -4.98
C GLN A 59 -11.59 -17.82 -3.96
N LEU A 60 -11.57 -17.18 -2.79
CA LEU A 60 -12.62 -17.39 -1.77
C LEU A 60 -14.01 -16.96 -2.26
N VAL A 61 -14.15 -15.82 -2.92
CA VAL A 61 -15.47 -15.32 -3.34
C VAL A 61 -16.04 -16.04 -4.56
N THR A 62 -15.19 -16.73 -5.33
CA THR A 62 -15.62 -17.56 -6.47
C THR A 62 -15.88 -19.01 -6.08
N ASP A 63 -15.40 -19.45 -4.92
CA ASP A 63 -15.69 -20.78 -4.38
C ASP A 63 -17.13 -20.84 -3.84
N SER A 64 -18.01 -21.49 -4.61
CA SER A 64 -19.41 -21.71 -4.23
C SER A 64 -19.60 -22.51 -2.94
N GLN A 65 -18.57 -23.22 -2.45
CA GLN A 65 -18.62 -23.99 -1.21
C GLN A 65 -18.16 -23.18 0.00
N PHE A 66 -17.58 -21.99 -0.20
CA PHE A 66 -17.13 -21.13 0.88
C PHE A 66 -18.25 -20.20 1.36
N GLU A 67 -18.95 -20.61 2.41
CA GLU A 67 -20.13 -19.89 2.93
C GLU A 67 -19.86 -19.11 4.23
N ASP A 68 -18.61 -19.01 4.69
CA ASP A 68 -18.27 -18.29 5.92
C ASP A 68 -18.37 -16.77 5.74
N ARG A 69 -19.60 -16.26 5.90
CA ARG A 69 -19.92 -14.84 5.81
C ARG A 69 -19.16 -14.00 6.84
N ILE A 70 -18.90 -14.53 8.04
CA ILE A 70 -18.21 -13.78 9.09
C ILE A 70 -16.77 -13.54 8.65
N TYR A 71 -16.10 -14.58 8.15
CA TYR A 71 -14.76 -14.45 7.62
C TYR A 71 -14.69 -13.50 6.42
N LEU A 72 -15.62 -13.60 5.47
CA LEU A 72 -15.67 -12.68 4.32
C LEU A 72 -15.87 -11.22 4.75
N GLN A 73 -16.70 -10.97 5.76
CA GLN A 73 -16.88 -9.62 6.31
C GLN A 73 -15.58 -9.12 6.93
N GLN A 74 -14.88 -9.94 7.72
CA GLN A 74 -13.57 -9.56 8.28
C GLN A 74 -12.55 -9.22 7.18
N GLN A 75 -12.57 -9.95 6.06
CA GLN A 75 -11.70 -9.65 4.92
C GLN A 75 -12.06 -8.34 4.22
N ALA A 76 -13.35 -8.00 4.13
CA ALA A 76 -13.80 -6.71 3.63
C ALA A 76 -13.40 -5.55 4.55
N ASP A 77 -13.54 -5.73 5.87
CA ASP A 77 -13.15 -4.74 6.87
C ASP A 77 -11.65 -4.44 6.81
N LYS A 78 -10.82 -5.49 6.75
CA LYS A 78 -9.37 -5.38 6.54
C LYS A 78 -9.02 -4.65 5.24
N THR A 79 -9.73 -4.95 4.14
CA THR A 79 -9.52 -4.27 2.86
C THR A 79 -9.73 -2.76 3.00
N THR A 80 -10.80 -2.37 3.71
CA THR A 80 -11.13 -0.97 3.97
C THR A 80 -10.05 -0.29 4.81
N GLU A 81 -9.54 -0.98 5.84
CA GLU A 81 -8.43 -0.49 6.66
C GLU A 81 -7.16 -0.26 5.84
N PHE A 82 -6.74 -1.25 5.06
CA PHE A 82 -5.54 -1.13 4.22
C PHE A 82 -5.67 -0.03 3.17
N GLU A 83 -6.84 0.11 2.55
CA GLU A 83 -7.11 1.20 1.62
C GLU A 83 -6.98 2.57 2.30
N HIS A 84 -7.55 2.73 3.49
CA HIS A 84 -7.46 3.97 4.26
C HIS A 84 -6.00 4.34 4.57
N ARG A 85 -5.22 3.36 5.03
CA ARG A 85 -3.80 3.54 5.35
C ARG A 85 -2.97 3.89 4.12
N ALA A 86 -3.17 3.17 3.00
CA ALA A 86 -2.48 3.46 1.75
C ALA A 86 -2.79 4.87 1.22
N LYS A 87 -4.04 5.34 1.34
CA LYS A 87 -4.43 6.71 0.97
C LYS A 87 -3.75 7.75 1.86
N LYS A 88 -3.58 7.48 3.15
CA LYS A 88 -2.85 8.36 4.07
C LYS A 88 -1.39 8.48 3.64
N VAL A 89 -0.72 7.35 3.39
CA VAL A 89 0.67 7.34 2.87
C VAL A 89 0.77 8.17 1.59
N LEU A 90 -0.13 7.98 0.63
CA LEU A 90 -0.16 8.76 -0.59
C LEU A 90 -0.30 10.27 -0.31
N ALA A 91 -1.26 10.66 0.53
CA ALA A 91 -1.50 12.06 0.88
C ALA A 91 -0.28 12.72 1.54
N ASP A 92 0.40 12.00 2.44
CA ASP A 92 1.62 12.48 3.11
C ASP A 92 2.74 12.70 2.08
N ARG A 93 2.94 11.77 1.14
CA ARG A 93 3.94 11.90 0.05
C ARG A 93 3.63 13.07 -0.87
N GLU A 94 2.37 13.26 -1.23
CA GLU A 94 1.96 14.41 -2.05
C GLU A 94 2.19 15.76 -1.34
N ALA A 95 1.92 15.82 -0.03
CA ALA A 95 2.15 17.02 0.77
C ALA A 95 3.64 17.40 0.79
N LEU A 96 4.51 16.41 0.93
CA LEU A 96 5.96 16.59 0.91
C LEU A 96 6.45 17.08 -0.46
N LEU A 97 5.99 16.46 -1.55
CA LEU A 97 6.30 16.90 -2.91
C LEU A 97 5.89 18.36 -3.16
N ARG A 98 4.70 18.76 -2.69
CA ARG A 98 4.23 20.16 -2.78
C ARG A 98 5.11 21.11 -1.94
N GLY A 99 5.50 20.70 -0.74
CA GLY A 99 6.41 21.45 0.14
C GLY A 99 7.78 21.69 -0.47
N MET A 100 8.42 20.66 -1.03
CA MET A 100 9.71 20.78 -1.71
C MET A 100 9.66 21.74 -2.92
N ARG A 101 8.58 21.68 -3.71
CA ARG A 101 8.39 22.59 -4.86
C ARG A 101 8.30 24.05 -4.41
N LYS A 102 7.67 24.33 -3.26
CA LYS A 102 7.60 25.68 -2.68
C LYS A 102 8.97 26.16 -2.19
N GLY A 103 9.74 25.29 -1.52
CA GLY A 103 11.10 25.59 -1.05
C GLY A 103 12.11 25.85 -2.18
N LYS A 104 12.05 25.07 -3.27
CA LYS A 104 12.88 25.29 -4.48
C LYS A 104 12.60 26.63 -5.18
N ARG A 105 11.34 27.07 -5.19
CA ARG A 105 10.97 28.40 -5.73
C ARG A 105 11.55 29.53 -4.89
N GLN A 106 11.50 29.41 -3.55
CA GLN A 106 12.07 30.41 -2.66
C GLN A 106 13.60 30.49 -2.77
N THR A 107 14.30 29.35 -2.78
CA THR A 107 15.76 29.32 -2.96
C THR A 107 16.22 29.88 -4.31
N ASN A 108 15.49 29.62 -5.40
CA ASN A 108 15.79 30.23 -6.70
C ASN A 108 15.55 31.75 -6.71
N LEU A 109 14.51 32.26 -6.04
CA LEU A 109 14.29 33.70 -5.87
C LEU A 109 15.45 34.37 -5.12
N TYR A 110 15.93 33.79 -4.02
CA TYR A 110 17.08 34.34 -3.28
C TYR A 110 18.37 34.36 -4.12
N LYS A 111 18.67 33.29 -4.88
CA LYS A 111 19.85 33.26 -5.78
C LYS A 111 19.79 34.31 -6.89
N THR A 112 18.58 34.60 -7.40
CA THR A 112 18.40 35.58 -8.48
C THR A 112 18.56 37.02 -7.98
N ILE A 113 18.23 37.28 -6.71
CA ILE A 113 18.44 38.60 -6.08
C ILE A 113 19.92 38.82 -5.78
N ASP A 114 20.64 37.80 -5.30
CA ASP A 114 22.10 37.91 -5.02
C ASP A 114 22.95 38.01 -6.30
N SER A 115 22.48 37.45 -7.43
CA SER A 115 23.19 37.53 -8.72
C SER A 115 22.98 38.86 -9.47
N ASN A 116 22.10 39.73 -8.96
CA ASN A 116 21.77 41.04 -9.55
C ASN A 116 22.35 42.21 -8.72
N ARG A 117 23.37 41.96 -7.91
CA ARG A 117 24.07 42.94 -7.09
C ARG A 117 25.56 42.96 -7.40
#